data_AF-A0A951S3S8-F1
#
_entry.id   AF-A0A951S3S8-F1
#
_cell.length_a   1.000
_cell.length_b   1.000
_cell.length_c   1.000
_cell.angle_alpha   90.00
_cell.angle_beta   90.00
_cell.angle_gamma   90.00
#
_symmetry.space_group_name_H-M   'P 1'
#
loop_
_entity.id
_entity.type
_entity.pdbx_description
1 polymer ?
#
loop_
_entity_poly.entity_id
_entity_poly.type
_entity_poly.pdbx_seq_one_letter_code
_entity_poly.pdbx_strand_id
1 'polypeptide(L)'
;MNQKILFSAIIFFTNLIVYGLFNYGGIRSPDSEIVFRTTESLLHKHEFAVQEPINWDYFGLARGKDNKHYSIFGPLESIFAVPLLYTADYLK
;
A
#
# COMPACT_ATOMS: atom_id res chain seq x y z
N MET A 1 -35.47 -3.24 -6.82
CA MET A 1 -34.34 -2.30 -6.58
C MET A 1 -34.65 -0.99 -7.30
N ASN A 2 -34.49 0.15 -6.64
CA ASN A 2 -34.78 1.46 -7.24
C ASN A 2 -33.88 1.68 -8.47
N GLN A 3 -34.45 2.04 -9.63
CA GLN A 3 -33.69 2.25 -10.87
C GLN A 3 -32.54 3.24 -10.71
N LYS A 4 -32.70 4.26 -9.85
CA LYS A 4 -31.64 5.21 -9.53
C LYS A 4 -30.46 4.54 -8.82
N ILE A 5 -30.74 3.64 -7.88
CA ILE A 5 -29.71 2.88 -7.14
C ILE A 5 -28.97 1.94 -8.08
N LEU A 6 -29.70 1.22 -8.95
CA LEU A 6 -29.09 0.33 -9.94
C LEU A 6 -28.16 1.11 -10.88
N PHE A 7 -28.62 2.26 -11.39
CA PHE A 7 -27.82 3.12 -12.27
C PHE A 7 -26.56 3.64 -11.58
N SER A 8 -26.65 4.13 -10.34
CA SER A 8 -25.49 4.56 -9.56
C SER A 8 -24.50 3.43 -9.30
N ALA A 9 -24.98 2.22 -8.99
CA ALA A 9 -24.12 1.07 -8.79
C ALA A 9 -23.36 0.70 -10.07
N ILE A 10 -24.03 0.70 -11.23
CA ILE A 10 -23.40 0.42 -12.53
C ILE A 10 -22.28 1.43 -12.81
N ILE A 11 -22.55 2.73 -12.64
CA ILE A 11 -21.53 3.76 -12.84
C ILE A 11 -20.36 3.55 -11.88
N PHE A 12 -20.62 3.30 -10.60
CA PHE A 12 -19.59 3.10 -9.59
C PHE A 12 -18.67 1.93 -9.96
N PHE A 13 -19.24 0.74 -10.21
CA PHE A 13 -18.44 -0.44 -10.54
C PHE A 13 -17.73 -0.31 -11.89
N THR A 14 -18.33 0.36 -12.88
CA THR A 14 -17.67 0.63 -14.16
C THR A 14 -16.44 1.51 -13.95
N ASN A 15 -16.55 2.59 -13.16
CA ASN A 15 -15.41 3.44 -12.82
C ASN A 15 -14.36 2.68 -12.01
N LEU A 16 -14.77 1.83 -11.06
CA LEU A 16 -13.84 1.01 -10.28
C LEU A 16 -13.04 0.05 -11.18
N ILE A 17 -13.68 -0.58 -12.17
CA ILE A 17 -13.02 -1.47 -13.13
C ILE A 17 -12.06 -0.68 -14.02
N VAL A 18 -12.50 0.44 -14.61
CA VAL A 18 -11.64 1.29 -15.45
C VAL A 18 -10.45 1.80 -14.64
N TYR A 19 -10.69 2.27 -13.41
CA TYR A 19 -9.61 2.67 -12.52
C TYR A 19 -8.65 1.50 -12.24
N GLY A 20 -9.14 0.32 -11.85
CA GLY A 20 -8.28 -0.83 -11.58
C GLY A 20 -7.42 -1.28 -12.78
N LEU A 21 -7.95 -1.16 -14.00
CA LEU A 21 -7.24 -1.54 -15.23
C LEU A 21 -6.20 -0.52 -15.70
N PHE A 22 -6.48 0.78 -15.50
CA PHE A 22 -5.71 1.87 -16.10
C PHE A 22 -4.99 2.76 -15.09
N ASN A 23 -5.16 2.52 -13.79
CA ASN A 23 -4.42 3.25 -12.77
C ASN A 23 -2.92 2.97 -12.91
N TYR A 24 -2.13 4.00 -12.59
CA TYR A 24 -0.69 3.91 -12.60
C TYR A 24 -0.21 3.02 -11.45
N GLY A 25 0.51 1.94 -11.76
CA GLY A 25 1.01 0.97 -10.77
C GLY A 25 2.39 1.28 -10.17
N GLY A 26 2.96 2.46 -10.43
CA GLY A 26 4.28 2.82 -9.93
C GLY A 26 4.24 3.53 -8.58
N ILE A 27 5.29 3.33 -7.79
CA ILE A 27 5.51 4.03 -6.52
C ILE A 27 6.28 5.32 -6.83
N ARG A 28 5.62 6.47 -6.68
CA ARG A 28 6.16 7.76 -7.11
C ARG A 28 6.14 8.85 -6.04
N SER A 29 5.61 8.52 -4.86
CA SER A 29 5.48 9.46 -3.76
C SER A 29 6.08 8.85 -2.48
N PRO A 30 6.62 9.69 -1.58
CA PRO A 30 7.34 9.20 -0.40
C PRO A 30 6.47 8.36 0.54
N ASP A 31 5.20 8.73 0.70
CA ASP A 31 4.19 7.98 1.45
C ASP A 31 3.94 6.59 0.86
N SER A 32 3.76 6.51 -0.47
CA SER A 32 3.57 5.24 -1.17
C SER A 32 4.80 4.32 -1.04
N GLU A 33 6.02 4.88 -1.11
CA GLU A 33 7.26 4.13 -0.89
C GLU A 33 7.32 3.57 0.53
N ILE A 34 6.98 4.37 1.54
CA ILE A 34 6.99 3.92 2.93
C ILE A 34 5.99 2.80 3.17
N VAL A 35 4.77 2.91 2.63
CA VAL A 35 3.76 1.85 2.71
C VAL A 35 4.27 0.58 2.04
N PHE A 36 4.83 0.69 0.83
CA PHE A 36 5.38 -0.43 0.09
C PHE A 36 6.53 -1.12 0.85
N ARG A 37 7.51 -0.36 1.36
CA ARG A 37 8.63 -0.91 2.14
C ARG A 37 8.20 -1.55 3.45
N THR A 38 7.17 -1.01 4.08
CA THR A 38 6.57 -1.61 5.27
C THR A 38 5.88 -2.93 4.91
N THR A 39 5.17 -3.00 3.77
CA THR A 39 4.59 -4.25 3.24
C THR A 39 5.66 -5.29 2.91
N GLU A 40 6.75 -4.88 2.26
CA GLU A 40 7.90 -5.72 1.92
C GLU A 40 8.55 -6.30 3.20
N SER A 41 8.70 -5.46 4.22
CA SER A 41 9.24 -5.87 5.54
C SER A 41 8.29 -6.84 6.25
N LEU A 42 6.97 -6.62 6.19
CA LEU A 42 6.00 -7.56 6.73
C LEU A 42 6.03 -8.90 6.02
N LEU A 43 6.08 -8.89 4.68
CA LEU A 43 6.06 -10.11 3.87
C LEU A 43 7.31 -10.97 4.08
N HIS A 44 8.50 -10.38 4.06
CA HIS A 44 9.75 -11.14 4.06
C HIS A 44 10.41 -11.29 5.43
N LYS A 45 10.09 -10.41 6.38
CA LYS A 45 10.77 -10.32 7.68
C LYS A 45 9.82 -10.44 8.86
N HIS A 46 8.50 -10.42 8.62
CA HIS A 46 7.48 -10.51 9.65
C HIS A 46 7.61 -9.36 10.69
N GLU A 47 8.06 -8.19 10.25
CA GLU A 47 8.23 -7.00 11.09
C GLU A 47 7.64 -5.76 10.40
N PHE A 48 7.11 -4.82 11.19
CA PHE A 48 6.63 -3.52 10.69
C PHE A 48 7.76 -2.50 10.46
N ALA A 49 8.96 -2.80 10.93
CA ALA A 49 10.11 -1.92 10.77
C ALA A 49 10.58 -1.94 9.32
N VAL A 50 10.77 -0.75 8.73
CA VAL A 50 11.33 -0.59 7.40
C VAL A 50 12.82 -0.97 7.40
N GLN A 51 13.21 -1.87 6.49
CA GLN A 51 14.55 -2.46 6.42
C GLN A 51 15.64 -1.49 5.95
N GLU A 52 15.38 -0.72 4.89
CA GLU A 52 16.36 0.20 4.31
C GLU A 52 15.92 1.67 4.50
N PRO A 53 16.84 2.57 4.86
CA PRO A 53 16.52 3.99 4.93
C PRO A 53 16.16 4.48 3.52
N ILE A 54 14.91 4.86 3.36
CA ILE A 54 14.41 5.56 2.19
C ILE A 54 15.16 6.89 2.15
N ASN A 55 15.79 7.23 1.01
CA ASN A 55 16.62 8.42 0.83
C ASN A 55 15.76 9.71 0.73
N TRP A 56 14.87 9.87 1.70
CA TRP A 56 13.93 10.96 1.88
C TRP A 56 14.00 11.31 3.35
N ASP A 57 14.96 12.16 3.69
CA ASP A 57 15.24 12.56 5.06
C ASP A 57 13.93 12.95 5.78
N TYR A 58 13.59 12.18 6.83
CA TYR A 58 12.53 12.43 7.81
C TYR A 58 11.06 12.39 7.34
N PHE A 59 10.75 12.02 6.10
CA PHE A 59 9.34 11.91 5.70
C PHE A 59 8.76 10.57 6.16
N GLY A 60 7.64 10.61 6.88
CA GLY A 60 6.78 9.45 7.13
C GLY A 60 7.35 8.28 7.97
N LEU A 61 8.58 8.41 8.49
CA LEU A 61 9.24 7.42 9.35
C LEU A 61 9.54 7.99 10.74
N ALA A 62 9.25 7.21 11.77
CA ALA A 62 9.61 7.51 13.16
C ALA A 62 10.52 6.43 13.73
N ARG A 63 11.46 6.82 14.58
CA ARG A 63 12.37 5.87 15.26
C ARG A 63 11.66 5.26 16.48
N GLY A 64 11.63 3.93 16.55
CA GLY A 64 11.09 3.19 17.69
C GLY A 64 12.08 3.07 18.85
N LYS A 65 11.62 2.49 19.96
CA LYS A 65 12.45 2.23 21.16
C LYS A 65 13.62 1.27 20.89
N ASP A 66 13.50 0.45 19.86
CA ASP A 66 14.48 -0.55 19.42
C ASP A 66 15.42 -0.02 18.33
N ASN A 67 15.41 1.30 18.10
CA ASN A 67 16.26 1.96 17.12
C ASN A 67 15.90 1.71 15.65
N LYS A 68 14.79 1.03 15.37
CA LYS A 68 14.29 0.79 14.00
C LYS A 68 13.38 1.91 13.52
N HIS A 69 13.15 2.00 12.20
CA HIS A 69 12.27 2.99 11.58
C HIS A 69 10.90 2.38 11.28
N TYR A 70 9.84 3.09 11.65
CA TYR A 70 8.46 2.66 11.50
C TYR A 70 7.65 3.70 10.72
N SER A 71 6.75 3.22 9.85
CA SER A 71 5.77 4.07 9.17
C SER A 71 4.86 4.79 10.17
N ILE A 72 4.65 6.09 9.97
CA ILE A 72 3.67 6.87 10.74
C ILE A 72 2.26 6.83 10.12
N PHE A 73 2.10 6.23 8.93
CA PHE A 73 0.81 6.17 8.19
C PHE A 73 -0.16 5.11 8.72
N GLY A 74 0.18 4.48 9.85
CA GLY A 74 -0.56 3.37 10.41
C GLY A 74 -0.31 2.05 9.65
N PRO A 75 -0.68 0.91 10.24
CA PRO A 75 -0.29 -0.39 9.73
C PRO A 75 -1.26 -0.97 8.68
N LEU A 76 -2.49 -0.45 8.59
CA LEU A 76 -3.57 -1.10 7.85
C LEU A 76 -3.29 -1.20 6.35
N GLU A 77 -2.84 -0.11 5.72
CA GLU A 77 -2.52 -0.11 4.29
C GLU A 77 -1.47 -1.16 3.97
N SER A 78 -0.40 -1.22 4.76
CA SER A 78 0.65 -2.21 4.56
C SER A 78 0.19 -3.64 4.78
N ILE A 79 -0.64 -3.90 5.80
CA ILE A 79 -1.22 -5.23 6.08
C ILE A 79 -2.09 -5.70 4.91
N PHE A 80 -3.00 -4.84 4.43
CA PHE A 80 -3.89 -5.20 3.32
C PHE A 80 -3.16 -5.35 2.00
N ALA A 81 -2.00 -4.71 1.83
CA ALA A 81 -1.16 -4.87 0.66
C ALA A 81 -0.34 -6.18 0.65
N VAL A 82 -0.15 -6.87 1.79
CA VAL A 82 0.67 -8.09 1.86
C VAL A 82 0.23 -9.18 0.87
N PRO A 83 -1.07 -9.55 0.75
CA PRO A 83 -1.50 -10.59 -0.19
C PRO A 83 -1.25 -10.20 -1.66
N LEU A 84 -1.34 -8.90 -1.97
CA LEU A 84 -1.09 -8.38 -3.32
C LEU A 84 0.40 -8.47 -3.66
N LEU A 85 1.27 -8.05 -2.73
CA LEU A 85 2.72 -8.15 -2.91
C LEU A 85 3.18 -9.62 -3.01
N TYR A 86 2.65 -10.50 -2.15
CA TYR A 86 2.91 -11.94 -2.23
C TYR A 86 2.56 -12.52 -3.61
N THR A 87 1.41 -12.12 -4.16
CA THR A 87 1.01 -12.55 -5.51
C THR A 87 1.95 -12.01 -6.58
N ALA A 88 2.36 -10.75 -6.47
CA ALA A 88 3.31 -10.13 -7.40
C ALA A 88 4.68 -10.82 -7.36
N ASP A 89 5.19 -11.15 -6.17
CA ASP A 89 6.46 -11.87 -6.01
C ASP A 89 6.39 -13.29 -6.57
N TYR A 90 5.26 -13.99 -6.40
CA TYR A 90 5.05 -15.32 -6.95
C TYR A 90 5.06 -15.33 -8.50
N LEU A 91 4.68 -14.23 -9.14
CA LEU A 91 4.64 -14.11 -10.60
C LEU A 91 5.98 -13.71 -11.23
N LYS A 92 6.99 -13.34 -10.42
CA LYS A 92 8.30 -12.86 -10.85
C LYS A 92 9.30 -14.01 -10.99
#